data_AF-A0A1G8WMZ6-F1
#
_entry.id   AF-A0A1G8WMZ6-F1
#
_cell.length_a   1.000
_cell.length_b   1.000
_cell.length_c   1.000
_cell.angle_alpha   90.00
_cell.angle_beta   90.00
_cell.angle_gamma   90.00
#
_symmetry.space_group_name_H-M   'P 1'
#
loop_
_entity.id
_entity.type
_entity.pdbx_description
1 polymer ?
#
loop_
_entity_poly.entity_id
_entity_poly.type
_entity_poly.pdbx_seq_one_letter_code
_entity_poly.pdbx_strand_id
1 'polypeptide(L)' 'MNTNEIESFDSRKLPMFIMLAYLVPVLGIGFSLYILNYTNTYETERWVPMAALAALFIQIIPILFAVLGILTWYTGA' A
#
# COMPACT_ATOMS: atom_id res chain seq x y z
N MET A 1 -36.01 15.22 0.77
CA MET A 1 -34.67 14.61 0.95
C MET A 1 -34.08 14.46 -0.45
N ASN A 2 -33.15 15.34 -0.82
CA ASN A 2 -32.61 15.45 -2.18
C ASN A 2 -31.51 14.39 -2.37
N THR A 3 -31.79 13.32 -3.12
CA THR A 3 -30.88 12.16 -3.29
C THR A 3 -30.02 12.25 -4.55
N ASN A 4 -29.80 13.44 -5.10
CA ASN A 4 -29.20 13.63 -6.43
C ASN A 4 -27.68 13.88 -6.43
N GLU A 5 -26.98 13.64 -5.32
CA GLU A 5 -25.52 13.77 -5.23
C GLU A 5 -24.84 12.40 -5.09
N ILE A 6 -25.38 11.37 -5.76
CA ILE A 6 -24.57 10.18 -6.02
C ILE A 6 -23.55 10.61 -7.07
N GLU A 7 -22.37 11.05 -6.62
CA GLU A 7 -21.23 11.31 -7.49
C GLU A 7 -21.03 10.10 -8.40
N SER A 8 -21.41 10.24 -9.68
CA SER A 8 -21.16 9.22 -10.67
C SER A 8 -19.64 9.07 -10.77
N PHE A 9 -19.13 7.90 -10.42
CA PHE A 9 -17.70 7.59 -10.51
C PHE A 9 -17.26 7.82 -11.96
N ASP A 10 -16.56 8.93 -12.23
CA ASP A 10 -16.14 9.28 -13.59
C ASP A 10 -15.18 8.20 -14.07
N SER A 11 -15.63 7.37 -15.03
CA SER A 11 -14.89 6.22 -15.54
C SER A 11 -13.52 6.61 -16.11
N ARG A 12 -13.31 7.90 -16.45
CA ARG A 12 -12.00 8.42 -16.88
C ARG A 12 -10.97 8.51 -15.75
N LYS A 13 -11.40 8.56 -14.50
CA LYS A 13 -10.51 8.60 -13.31
C LYS A 13 -10.12 7.20 -12.83
N LEU A 14 -10.86 6.17 -13.23
CA LEU A 14 -10.63 4.79 -12.80
C LEU A 14 -9.23 4.25 -13.14
N PRO A 15 -8.66 4.49 -14.35
CA PRO A 15 -7.29 4.08 -14.65
C PRO A 15 -6.24 4.75 -13.75
N MET A 16 -6.44 6.04 -13.42
CA MET A 16 -5.54 6.78 -12.52
C MET A 16 -5.60 6.21 -11.10
N PHE A 17 -6.79 5.86 -10.61
CA PHE A 17 -6.95 5.21 -9.30
C PHE A 17 -6.26 3.84 -9.26
N ILE A 18 -6.41 3.02 -10.30
CA ILE A 18 -5.71 1.73 -10.39
C ILE A 18 -4.20 1.95 -10.38
N MET A 19 -3.71 2.89 -11.19
CA MET A 19 -2.27 3.19 -11.25
C MET A 19 -1.72 3.64 -9.89
N LEU A 20 -2.43 4.54 -9.19
CA LEU A 20 -2.05 5.00 -7.85
C LEU A 20 -2.09 3.86 -6.81
N ALA A 21 -3.09 2.96 -6.91
CA ALA A 21 -3.21 1.83 -6.00
C ALA A 21 -2.01 0.88 -6.04
N TYR A 22 -1.32 0.77 -7.18
CA TYR A 22 -0.07 0.00 -7.29
C TYR A 22 1.18 0.85 -7.03
N LEU A 23 1.21 2.08 -7.54
CA LEU A 23 2.40 2.93 -7.47
C LEU A 23 2.70 3.36 -6.03
N VAL A 24 1.67 3.69 -5.23
CA VAL A 24 1.85 4.15 -3.85
C VAL A 24 2.47 3.07 -2.95
N PRO A 25 1.96 1.81 -2.91
CA PRO A 25 2.60 0.74 -2.12
C PRO A 25 4.03 0.41 -2.59
N VAL A 26 4.29 0.41 -3.90
CA VAL A 26 5.63 0.11 -4.42
C VAL A 26 6.65 1.16 -3.96
N LEU A 27 6.31 2.45 -4.07
CA LEU A 27 7.17 3.53 -3.58
C LEU A 27 7.30 3.51 -2.06
N GLY A 28 6.21 3.24 -1.34
CA GLY A 28 6.21 3.18 0.11
C GLY A 28 7.10 2.05 0.66
N ILE A 29 7.05 0.85 0.08
CA ILE A 29 7.93 -0.27 0.43
C ILE A 29 9.39 0.11 0.14
N GLY A 30 9.67 0.65 -1.05
CA GLY A 30 11.02 1.09 -1.42
C GLY A 30 11.58 2.14 -0.46
N PHE A 31 10.75 3.12 -0.07
CA PHE A 31 11.12 4.16 0.88
C PHE A 31 11.39 3.58 2.29
N SER A 32 10.54 2.69 2.79
CA SER A 32 10.76 2.03 4.07
C SER A 32 12.06 1.21 4.07
N LEU A 33 12.34 0.46 3.01
CA LEU A 33 13.60 -0.29 2.88
C LEU A 33 14.82 0.63 2.82
N TYR A 34 14.70 1.76 2.12
CA TYR A 34 15.75 2.78 2.08
C TYR A 34 16.05 3.33 3.48
N ILE A 35 15.03 3.72 4.24
CA ILE A 35 15.19 4.23 5.61
C ILE A 35 15.83 3.15 6.50
N LEU A 36 15.38 1.89 6.40
CA LEU A 36 15.95 0.81 7.20
C LEU A 36 17.43 0.55 6.86
N ASN A 37 17.80 0.60 5.59
CA ASN A 37 19.19 0.45 5.17
C ASN A 37 20.06 1.64 5.61
N TYR A 38 19.51 2.86 5.49
CA TYR A 38 20.17 4.08 5.92
C TYR A 38 20.41 4.09 7.44
N THR A 39 19.38 3.76 8.22
CA THR A 39 19.44 3.71 9.70
C THR A 39 20.32 2.57 10.23
N ASN A 40 20.56 1.53 9.42
CA ASN A 40 21.53 0.48 9.73
C ASN A 40 22.98 0.94 9.50
N THR A 41 23.20 1.87 8.57
CA THR A 41 24.53 2.38 8.21
C THR A 41 24.94 3.61 9.00
N TYR A 42 23.96 4.46 9.35
CA TYR A 42 24.17 5.73 10.04
C TYR A 42 23.41 5.76 11.37
N GLU A 43 24.04 6.35 12.39
CA GLU A 43 23.37 6.58 13.67
C GLU A 43 22.15 7.50 13.45
N THR A 44 20.99 6.96 13.76
CA THR A 44 19.69 7.60 13.63
C THR A 44 18.87 7.29 14.87
N GLU A 45 17.91 8.16 15.17
CA GLU A 45 17.06 7.97 16.34
C GLU A 45 16.28 6.65 16.24
N ARG A 46 16.21 5.89 17.34
CA ARG A 46 15.61 4.53 17.36
C ARG A 46 14.16 4.47 16.87
N TRP A 47 13.41 5.58 16.94
CA TRP A 47 12.03 5.60 16.46
C TRP A 47 11.93 5.56 14.93
N VAL A 48 12.96 6.01 14.20
CA VAL A 48 12.98 6.08 12.73
C VAL A 48 12.91 4.68 12.09
N PRO A 49 13.78 3.71 12.43
CA PRO A 49 13.65 2.35 11.89
C PRO A 49 12.38 1.65 12.38
N MET A 50 11.89 1.95 13.60
CA MET A 50 10.61 1.40 14.08
C MET A 50 9.42 1.87 13.25
N ALA A 51 9.38 3.17 12.90
CA ALA A 51 8.35 3.73 12.04
C ALA A 51 8.43 3.16 10.61
N ALA A 52 9.64 3.00 10.07
CA ALA A 52 9.85 2.41 8.76
C ALA A 52 9.39 0.94 8.69
N LEU A 53 9.68 0.14 9.72
CA LEU A 53 9.17 -1.23 9.87
C LEU A 53 7.64 -1.26 9.95
N ALA A 54 7.04 -0.40 10.77
CA ALA A 54 5.59 -0.32 10.89
C ALA A 54 4.91 0.03 9.55
N ALA A 55 5.46 1.00 8.83
CA ALA A 55 4.99 1.36 7.49
C ALA A 55 5.11 0.20 6.49
N LEU A 56 6.18 -0.59 6.58
CA LEU A 56 6.39 -1.80 5.78
C LEU A 56 5.31 -2.85 6.05
N PHE A 57 5.03 -3.12 7.33
CA PHE A 57 3.96 -4.07 7.73
C PHE A 57 2.59 -3.64 7.23
N ILE A 58 2.23 -2.36 7.41
CA ILE A 58 0.93 -1.82 6.98
C ILE A 58 0.73 -1.98 5.46
N GLN A 59 1.79 -1.90 4.66
CA GLN A 59 1.71 -2.03 3.21
C GLN A 59 1.74 -3.49 2.73
N ILE A 60 2.50 -4.36 3.40
CA ILE A 60 2.61 -5.78 3.03
C ILE A 60 1.31 -6.54 3.32
N ILE A 61 0.62 -6.25 4.42
CA ILE A 61 -0.58 -7.00 4.84
C ILE A 61 -1.69 -6.97 3.77
N PRO A 62 -2.10 -5.80 3.21
CA PRO A 62 -3.07 -5.73 2.12
C PRO A 62 -2.63 -6.52 0.88
N ILE A 63 -1.34 -6.49 0.54
CA ILE A 63 -0.79 -7.25 -0.60
C ILE A 63 -0.93 -8.75 -0.35
N LEU A 64 -0.59 -9.23 0.86
CA LEU A 64 -0.76 -10.63 1.24
C LEU A 64 -2.23 -11.06 1.18
N PHE A 65 -3.17 -10.24 1.68
CA PHE A 65 -4.59 -10.52 1.57
C PHE A 65 -5.07 -10.57 0.11
N ALA A 66 -4.58 -9.68 -0.75
CA ALA A 66 -4.90 -9.71 -2.17
C ALA A 66 -4.39 -11.00 -2.84
N VAL A 67 -3.16 -11.42 -2.54
CA VAL A 67 -2.60 -12.68 -3.04
C VAL A 67 -3.40 -13.87 -2.52
N LEU A 68 -3.74 -13.91 -1.23
CA LEU A 68 -4.55 -14.96 -0.65
C LEU A 68 -5.94 -15.03 -1.30
N GLY A 69 -6.58 -13.89 -1.56
CA GLY A 69 -7.87 -13.84 -2.24
C GLY A 69 -7.81 -14.37 -3.69
N ILE A 70 -6.72 -14.10 -4.41
CA ILE A 70 -6.49 -14.66 -5.74
C ILE A 70 -6.26 -16.17 -5.65
N LEU A 71 -5.49 -16.63 -4.66
CA LEU A 71 -5.21 -18.04 -4.46
C LEU A 71 -6.47 -18.82 -4.12
N THR A 72 -7.28 -18.36 -3.15
CA THR A 72 -8.56 -19.01 -2.80
C THR A 72 -9.51 -19.07 -3.99
N TRP A 73 -9.60 -17.99 -4.76
CA TRP A 73 -10.38 -17.96 -6.00
C TRP A 73 -9.92 -19.02 -7.01
N TYR A 74 -8.61 -19.14 -7.20
CA TYR A 74 -8.05 -20.11 -8.15
C TYR A 74 -8.16 -21.56 -7.65
N THR A 75 -8.00 -21.79 -6.35
CA THR A 75 -8.08 -23.14 -5.75
C THR A 75 -9.51 -23.59 -5.47
N GLY A 76 -10.52 -22.74 -5.64
CA GLY A 76 -11.93 -23.06 -5.41
C GLY A 76 -12.24 -23.47 -3.97
N ALA A 77 -11.42 -23.02 -3.02
CA ALA A 77 -11.54 -23.30 -1.59
C ALA A 77 -12.51 -22.32 -0.93
#